data_AF-A0A1B6FX61-F1
#
_entry.id   AF-A0A1B6FX61-F1
#
_cell.length_a   1.000
_cell.length_b   1.000
_cell.length_c   1.000
_cell.angle_alpha   90.00
_cell.angle_beta   90.00
_cell.angle_gamma   90.00
#
_symmetry.space_group_name_H-M   'P 1'
#
loop_
_entity.id
_entity.type
_entity.pdbx_description
1 polymer ?
#
loop_
_entity_poly.entity_id
_entity_poly.type
_entity_poly.pdbx_seq_one_letter_code
_entity_poly.pdbx_strand_id
1 'polypeptide(L)'
;MSSYKPNSLVSREDKRTEVLQKLQEVQAMEAVQNLLLMLFDEQERPENAVEYLREKMGNKRHSAEELVNLRTELAAAKIKICILEDEVSTLHERLQNCELKGKLVVIPEQSITQTTCTNLARDMSE
;
A
#
# COMPACT_ATOMS: atom_id res chain seq x y z
N MET A 1 53.63 36.66 15.04
CA MET A 1 52.21 36.28 14.90
C MET A 1 52.07 35.62 13.53
N SER A 2 52.25 34.30 13.38
CA SER A 2 51.25 33.22 13.58
C SER A 2 49.85 33.65 13.10
N SER A 3 49.18 33.02 12.13
CA SER A 3 49.24 31.62 11.72
C SER A 3 48.80 31.47 10.25
N TYR A 4 49.69 31.04 9.36
CA TYR A 4 49.23 30.35 8.15
C TYR A 4 48.97 28.90 8.55
N LYS A 5 47.69 28.55 8.75
CA LYS A 5 47.29 27.14 8.85
C LYS A 5 47.68 26.50 7.50
N PRO A 6 48.54 25.48 7.46
CA PRO A 6 48.84 24.79 6.22
C PRO A 6 47.53 24.13 5.78
N ASN A 7 46.96 24.63 4.68
CA ASN A 7 45.84 23.97 4.03
C ASN A 7 46.31 22.58 3.60
N SER A 8 45.92 21.55 4.37
CA SER A 8 45.84 20.13 4.01
C SER A 8 46.78 19.71 2.87
N LEU A 9 48.02 19.37 3.23
CA LEU A 9 49.00 18.66 2.39
C LEU A 9 48.60 17.19 2.14
N VAL A 10 47.30 16.93 1.93
CA VAL A 10 46.83 15.61 1.54
C VAL A 10 46.75 15.62 0.02
N SER A 11 47.59 14.80 -0.63
CA SER A 11 47.66 14.72 -2.09
C SER A 11 46.31 14.32 -2.67
N ARG A 12 46.06 14.68 -3.92
CA ARG A 12 44.82 14.27 -4.62
C ARG A 12 44.68 12.75 -4.65
N GLU A 13 45.81 12.05 -4.80
CA GLU A 13 45.94 10.60 -4.71
C GLU A 13 45.55 10.07 -3.31
N ASP A 14 45.99 10.72 -2.23
CA ASP A 14 45.65 10.29 -0.87
C ASP A 14 44.13 10.42 -0.63
N LYS A 15 43.53 11.54 -1.07
CA LYS A 15 42.08 11.75 -0.99
C LYS A 15 41.31 10.73 -1.83
N ARG A 16 41.81 10.40 -3.01
CA ARG A 16 41.21 9.38 -3.89
C ARG A 16 41.23 8.01 -3.21
N THR A 17 42.37 7.65 -2.60
CA THR A 17 42.54 6.37 -1.91
C THR A 17 41.63 6.29 -0.68
N GLU A 18 41.49 7.38 0.07
CA GLU A 18 40.55 7.48 1.19
C GLU A 18 39.09 7.29 0.76
N VAL A 19 38.68 7.87 -0.38
CA VAL A 19 37.31 7.68 -0.92
C VAL A 19 37.08 6.22 -1.32
N LEU A 20 38.05 5.60 -1.99
CA LEU A 20 37.94 4.19 -2.39
C LEU A 20 37.88 3.26 -1.17
N GLN A 21 38.69 3.54 -0.14
CA GLN A 21 38.66 2.79 1.10
C GLN A 21 37.29 2.92 1.78
N LYS A 22 36.73 4.14 1.89
CA LYS A 22 35.41 4.34 2.48
C LYS A 22 34.30 3.65 1.69
N LEU A 23 34.36 3.66 0.36
CA LEU A 23 33.42 2.95 -0.51
C LEU A 23 33.52 1.43 -0.34
N GLN A 24 34.72 0.91 -0.11
CA GLN A 24 34.95 -0.50 0.18
C GLN A 24 34.41 -0.89 1.56
N GLU A 25 34.62 -0.05 2.59
CA GLU A 25 34.12 -0.27 3.96
C GLU A 25 32.60 -0.36 4.02
N VAL A 26 31.89 0.46 3.24
CA VAL A 26 30.42 0.43 3.15
C VAL A 26 29.87 -0.56 2.11
N GLN A 27 30.74 -1.39 1.52
CA GLN A 27 30.39 -2.37 0.48
C GLN A 27 29.69 -1.76 -0.76
N ALA A 28 29.86 -0.45 -1.00
CA ALA A 28 29.28 0.24 -2.15
C ALA A 28 30.17 0.18 -3.39
N MET A 29 31.44 -0.24 -3.25
CA MET A 29 32.40 -0.26 -4.35
C MET A 29 31.93 -1.13 -5.53
N GLU A 30 31.40 -2.32 -5.25
CA GLU A 30 30.87 -3.23 -6.28
C GLU A 30 29.63 -2.64 -6.98
N ALA A 31 28.73 -2.03 -6.22
CA ALA A 31 27.55 -1.36 -6.79
C ALA A 31 27.94 -0.18 -7.71
N VAL A 32 28.90 0.65 -7.27
CA VAL A 32 29.44 1.77 -8.06
C VAL A 32 30.14 1.24 -9.31
N GLN A 33 30.90 0.16 -9.21
CA GLN A 33 31.58 -0.45 -10.35
C GLN A 33 30.59 -1.00 -11.37
N ASN A 34 29.53 -1.70 -10.94
CA ASN A 34 28.48 -2.20 -11.82
C ASN A 34 27.72 -1.06 -12.51
N LEU A 35 27.45 0.04 -11.80
CA LEU A 35 26.84 1.25 -12.36
C LEU A 35 27.72 1.89 -13.44
N LEU A 36 29.03 1.95 -13.21
CA LEU A 36 29.98 2.43 -14.20
C LEU A 36 30.06 1.49 -15.41
N LEU A 37 30.00 0.17 -15.21
CA LEU A 37 29.97 -0.81 -16.31
C LEU A 37 28.71 -0.64 -17.17
N MET A 38 27.54 -0.48 -16.55
CA MET A 38 26.29 -0.21 -17.27
C MET A 38 26.36 1.05 -18.15
N LEU A 39 27.06 2.11 -17.69
CA LEU A 39 27.34 3.30 -18.50
C LEU A 39 28.22 3.02 -19.73
N PHE A 40 29.12 2.03 -19.65
CA PHE A 40 30.00 1.64 -20.76
C PHE A 40 29.33 0.65 -21.71
N ASP A 41 28.38 -0.14 -21.23
CA ASP A 41 27.64 -1.14 -22.03
C ASP A 41 26.50 -0.53 -22.86
N GLU A 42 26.03 0.67 -22.52
CA GLU A 42 24.99 1.38 -23.29
C GLU A 42 25.49 1.84 -24.66
N GLN A 43 24.80 1.42 -25.73
CA GLN A 43 25.14 1.79 -27.12
C GLN A 43 24.97 3.29 -27.40
N GLU A 44 24.09 3.97 -26.66
CA GLU A 44 23.95 5.43 -26.67
C GLU A 44 24.49 6.00 -25.37
N ARG A 45 25.62 6.71 -25.46
CA ARG A 45 26.23 7.36 -24.30
C ARG A 45 25.29 8.44 -23.76
N PRO A 46 24.87 8.40 -22.49
CA PRO A 46 23.98 9.41 -21.96
C PRO A 46 24.64 10.79 -22.02
N GLU A 47 23.88 11.81 -22.43
CA GLU A 47 24.33 13.22 -22.47
C GLU A 47 24.87 13.69 -21.12
N ASN A 48 24.33 13.15 -20.02
CA ASN A 48 24.79 13.42 -18.67
C ASN A 48 24.94 12.13 -17.85
N ALA A 49 26.16 11.59 -17.82
CA ALA A 49 26.50 10.38 -17.08
C ALA A 49 26.21 10.48 -15.56
N VAL A 50 26.28 11.68 -14.98
CA VAL A 50 26.03 11.87 -13.53
C VAL A 50 24.54 11.77 -13.22
N GLU A 51 23.68 12.36 -14.05
CA GLU A 51 22.22 12.24 -13.89
C GLU A 51 21.76 10.80 -14.15
N TYR A 52 22.35 10.12 -15.15
CA TYR A 52 22.09 8.70 -15.39
C TYR A 52 22.41 7.82 -14.17
N LEU A 53 23.59 7.98 -13.59
CA LEU A 53 23.99 7.21 -12.39
C LEU A 53 23.07 7.52 -11.21
N ARG A 54 22.65 8.78 -11.06
CA ARG A 54 21.70 9.18 -10.01
C ARG A 54 20.36 8.45 -10.17
N GLU A 55 19.84 8.36 -11.39
CA GLU A 55 18.60 7.65 -11.68
C GLU A 55 18.73 6.15 -11.37
N LYS A 56 19.82 5.52 -11.82
CA LYS A 56 20.08 4.09 -11.57
C LYS A 56 20.32 3.76 -10.10
N MET A 57 20.82 4.71 -9.30
CA MET A 57 20.96 4.56 -7.84
C MET A 57 19.64 4.73 -7.07
N GLY A 58 18.50 4.91 -7.75
CA GLY A 58 17.20 5.08 -7.10
C GLY A 58 17.00 6.47 -6.48
N ASN A 59 17.94 7.40 -6.64
CA ASN A 59 17.76 8.80 -6.27
C ASN A 59 17.06 9.57 -7.40
N LYS A 60 16.01 8.96 -7.94
CA LYS A 60 15.18 9.58 -8.98
C LYS A 60 14.44 10.73 -8.31
N ARG A 61 14.71 11.97 -8.76
CA ARG A 61 13.87 13.11 -8.38
C ARG A 61 12.50 12.87 -8.98
N HIS A 62 11.56 12.38 -8.18
CA HIS A 62 10.16 12.33 -8.60
C HIS A 62 9.75 13.74 -9.00
N SER A 63 9.11 13.85 -10.16
CA SER A 63 8.60 15.15 -10.58
C SER A 63 7.54 15.61 -9.57
N ALA A 64 7.36 16.93 -9.44
CA ALA A 64 6.32 17.47 -8.56
C ALA A 64 4.93 16.90 -8.94
N GLU A 65 4.71 16.62 -10.22
CA GLU A 65 3.50 16.01 -10.76
C GLU A 65 3.34 14.54 -10.34
N GLU A 66 4.40 13.73 -10.43
CA GLU A 66 4.39 12.34 -9.94
C GLU A 66 4.07 12.28 -8.44
N LEU A 67 4.62 13.20 -7.65
CA LEU A 67 4.34 13.28 -6.21
C LEU A 67 2.88 13.68 -5.92
N VAL A 68 2.30 14.59 -6.72
CA VAL A 68 0.89 14.96 -6.59
C VAL A 68 -0.01 13.77 -6.96
N ASN A 69 0.27 13.09 -8.07
CA ASN A 69 -0.50 11.92 -8.51
C ASN A 69 -0.46 10.81 -7.46
N LEU A 70 0.72 10.45 -6.95
CA LEU A 70 0.87 9.45 -5.89
C LEU A 70 0.08 9.82 -4.63
N ARG A 71 0.05 11.11 -4.25
CA ARG A 71 -0.76 11.57 -3.11
C ARG A 71 -2.26 11.45 -3.38
N THR A 72 -2.72 11.75 -4.59
CA THR A 72 -4.13 11.62 -4.96
C THR A 72 -4.58 10.16 -4.99
N GLU A 73 -3.76 9.26 -5.54
CA GLU A 73 -4.03 7.82 -5.56
C GLU A 73 -4.07 7.25 -4.14
N LEU A 74 -3.14 7.68 -3.28
CA LEU A 74 -3.12 7.30 -1.87
C LEU A 74 -4.36 7.77 -1.12
N ALA A 75 -4.84 9.00 -1.39
CA ALA A 75 -6.08 9.50 -0.83
C ALA A 75 -7.29 8.68 -1.30
N ALA A 76 -7.38 8.38 -2.60
CA ALA A 76 -8.44 7.58 -3.17
C ALA A 76 -8.44 6.13 -2.62
N ALA A 77 -7.27 5.52 -2.48
CA ALA A 77 -7.13 4.19 -1.89
C ALA A 77 -7.59 4.15 -0.43
N LYS A 78 -7.25 5.16 0.37
CA LYS A 78 -7.72 5.28 1.76
C LYS A 78 -9.24 5.42 1.85
N ILE A 79 -9.84 6.24 0.98
CA ILE A 79 -11.30 6.37 0.92
C ILE A 79 -11.95 5.03 0.58
N LYS A 80 -11.38 4.29 -0.39
CA LYS A 80 -11.87 2.97 -0.77
C LYS A 80 -11.77 1.95 0.37
N ILE A 81 -10.70 1.99 1.17
CA ILE A 81 -10.56 1.15 2.36
C ILE A 81 -11.67 1.45 3.35
N CYS A 82 -11.91 2.72 3.69
CA CYS A 82 -12.99 3.08 4.62
C CYS A 82 -14.36 2.62 4.13
N ILE A 83 -14.68 2.82 2.84
CA ILE A 83 -15.95 2.36 2.26
C ILE A 83 -16.09 0.83 2.39
N LEU A 84 -15.04 0.08 2.07
CA LEU A 84 -15.06 -1.38 2.16
C LEU A 84 -15.16 -1.86 3.62
N GLU A 85 -14.50 -1.19 4.56
CA GLU A 85 -14.62 -1.48 6.00
C GLU A 85 -16.05 -1.23 6.51
N ASP A 86 -16.69 -0.15 6.06
CA ASP A 86 -18.10 0.16 6.37
C ASP A 86 -19.06 -0.87 5.76
N GLU A 87 -18.83 -1.27 4.50
CA GLU A 87 -19.61 -2.31 3.83
C GLU A 87 -19.48 -3.66 4.55
N VAL A 88 -18.25 -4.04 4.91
CA VAL A 88 -17.98 -5.26 5.68
C VAL A 88 -18.69 -5.21 7.02
N SER A 89 -18.64 -4.07 7.73
CA SER A 89 -19.32 -3.90 9.03
C SER A 89 -20.84 -4.03 8.89
N THR A 90 -21.42 -3.37 7.88
CA THR A 90 -22.86 -3.42 7.59
C THR A 90 -23.32 -4.82 7.22
N LEU A 91 -22.54 -5.55 6.42
CA LEU A 91 -22.84 -6.93 6.04
C LEU A 91 -22.75 -7.88 7.23
N HIS A 92 -21.75 -7.71 8.11
CA HIS A 92 -21.64 -8.50 9.34
C HIS A 92 -22.84 -8.26 10.27
N GLU A 93 -23.26 -7.00 10.45
CA GLU A 93 -24.45 -6.67 11.25
C GLU A 93 -25.72 -7.32 10.68
N ARG A 94 -25.88 -7.27 9.35
CA ARG A 94 -27.00 -7.93 8.66
C ARG A 94 -26.95 -9.46 8.82
N LEU A 95 -25.77 -10.06 8.74
CA LEU A 95 -25.58 -11.50 8.94
C LEU A 95 -25.98 -11.89 10.37
N GLN A 96 -25.49 -11.17 11.37
CA GLN A 96 -25.83 -11.39 12.78
C GLN A 96 -27.34 -11.26 13.01
N ASN A 97 -27.98 -10.26 12.40
CA ASN A 97 -29.43 -10.07 12.48
C ASN A 97 -30.22 -11.22 11.81
N CYS A 98 -29.72 -11.81 10.73
CA CYS A 98 -30.31 -13.00 10.11
C CYS A 98 -30.11 -14.25 10.97
N GLU A 99 -28.94 -14.44 11.56
CA GLU A 99 -28.67 -15.55 12.49
C GLU A 99 -29.53 -15.47 13.75
N LEU A 100 -29.77 -14.27 14.28
CA LEU A 100 -30.65 -14.04 15.43
C LEU A 100 -32.13 -14.29 15.08
N LYS A 101 -32.58 -13.86 13.89
CA LYS A 101 -33.94 -14.15 13.41
C LYS A 101 -34.18 -15.65 13.15
N GLY A 102 -33.16 -16.37 12.67
CA GLY A 102 -33.23 -17.83 12.50
C GLY A 102 -33.38 -18.60 13.81
N LYS A 103 -32.88 -18.06 14.93
CA LYS A 103 -33.03 -18.64 16.28
C LYS A 103 -34.36 -18.31 16.95
N LEU A 104 -35.11 -17.31 16.48
CA LEU A 104 -36.39 -16.86 17.05
C LEU A 104 -37.63 -17.53 16.42
N VAL A 105 -37.47 -18.41 15.43
CA VAL A 105 -38.57 -19.20 14.84
C VAL A 105 -38.51 -20.65 15.33
N VAL A 106 -38.63 -20.84 16.64
CA VAL A 106 -39.10 -22.11 17.22
C VAL A 106 -40.11 -21.75 18.31
N ILE A 107 -41.29 -21.32 17.87
CA ILE A 107 -42.48 -21.37 18.72
C ILE A 107 -43.03 -22.79 18.54
N PRO A 108 -43.07 -23.65 19.58
CA PRO A 108 -43.72 -24.93 19.47
C PRO A 108 -45.23 -24.69 19.33
N GLU A 109 -45.79 -25.02 18.16
CA GLU A 109 -47.23 -25.14 17.95
C GLU A 109 -47.81 -26.11 18.99
N GLN A 110 -48.48 -25.58 20.01
CA GLN A 110 -49.32 -26.39 20.87
C GLN A 110 -50.57 -26.79 20.07
N SER A 111 -50.55 -28.03 19.60
CA SER A 111 -51.68 -28.96 19.54
C SER A 111 -53.07 -28.35 19.26
N ILE A 112 -53.40 -28.16 17.99
CA ILE A 112 -54.79 -28.15 17.51
C ILE A 112 -55.13 -29.57 17.06
N THR A 113 -55.66 -30.40 17.96
CA THR A 113 -56.35 -31.63 17.57
C THR A 113 -57.85 -31.43 17.67
N GLN A 114 -58.44 -31.26 16.49
CA GLN A 114 -59.75 -31.72 15.99
C GLN A 114 -60.88 -31.99 17.02
N THR A 115 -62.06 -31.45 16.70
CA THR A 115 -63.32 -32.19 16.42
C THR A 115 -64.52 -31.41 16.95
N THR A 116 -65.38 -30.93 16.05
CA THR A 116 -66.83 -31.25 16.00
C THR A 116 -67.48 -30.38 14.91
N CYS A 117 -67.74 -30.99 13.75
CA CYS A 117 -68.73 -30.51 12.80
C CYS A 117 -70.12 -30.90 13.31
N THR A 118 -71.04 -29.95 13.48
CA THR A 118 -72.49 -30.11 13.27
C THR A 118 -73.01 -28.74 12.82
N ASN A 119 -73.35 -28.61 11.53
CA ASN A 119 -74.74 -28.61 11.00
C ASN A 119 -75.43 -27.26 11.28
N LEU A 120 -76.17 -26.61 10.40
CA LEU A 120 -76.57 -26.84 9.02
C LEU A 120 -77.32 -25.52 8.66
N ALA A 121 -77.17 -25.11 7.40
CA ALA A 121 -77.98 -24.14 6.66
C ALA A 121 -79.32 -23.66 7.27
N ARG A 122 -79.47 -22.33 7.33
CA ARG A 122 -80.63 -21.58 6.78
C ARG A 122 -80.26 -20.10 6.82
N ASP A 123 -79.86 -19.52 5.70
CA ASP A 123 -80.72 -18.87 4.71
C ASP A 123 -81.55 -17.70 5.23
N MET A 124 -81.43 -16.63 4.45
CA MET A 124 -82.01 -15.30 4.57
C MET A 124 -83.54 -15.29 4.69
N SER A 125 -84.04 -14.14 5.17
CA SER A 125 -85.41 -13.58 5.06
C SER A 125 -86.29 -13.77 6.30
N GLU A 126 -86.30 -12.76 7.19
CA GLU A 126 -87.36 -11.73 7.32
C GLU A 126 -86.95 -10.67 8.35
#